data_AF-A0A924Q546-F1
#
_entry.id   AF-A0A924Q546-F1
#
_cell.length_a   1.000
_cell.length_b   1.000
_cell.length_c   1.000
_cell.angle_alpha   90.00
_cell.angle_beta   90.00
_cell.angle_gamma   90.00
#
_symmetry.space_group_name_H-M   'P 1'
#
loop_
_entity.id
_entity.type
_entity.pdbx_description
1 polymer ?
#
loop_
_entity_poly.entity_id
_entity_poly.type
_entity_poly.pdbx_seq_one_letter_code
_entity_poly.pdbx_strand_id
1 'polypeptide(L)'
;MQPFTDLDCRLLPDPTGNPLQRLRVRPLKHSAWTARDLADALAIGDPPVMVRDYQTDLGHIDLDPCNLHAGEAQKVAAQLVAILQSR
;
A
#
# COMPACT_ATOMS: atom_id res chain seq x y z
N MET A 1 13.59 11.52 4.15
CA MET A 1 12.95 10.63 3.15
C MET A 1 12.82 11.40 1.85
N GLN A 2 13.35 10.89 0.75
CA GLN A 2 13.02 11.44 -0.57
C GLN A 2 11.58 11.03 -0.93
N PRO A 3 10.81 11.90 -1.60
CA PRO A 3 9.47 11.55 -2.08
C PRO A 3 9.57 10.50 -3.19
N PHE A 4 8.70 9.48 -3.14
CA PHE A 4 8.50 8.54 -4.24
C PHE A 4 7.73 9.27 -5.35
N THR A 5 8.39 9.58 -6.47
CA THR A 5 7.83 10.39 -7.57
C THR A 5 7.10 9.55 -8.61
N ASP A 6 7.08 8.24 -8.42
CA ASP A 6 6.45 7.25 -9.30
C ASP A 6 5.13 6.70 -8.72
N LEU A 7 4.70 7.17 -7.55
CA LEU A 7 3.42 6.79 -6.93
C LEU A 7 2.54 8.02 -6.65
N ASP A 8 1.24 7.86 -6.80
CA ASP A 8 0.20 8.72 -6.23
C ASP A 8 -0.33 8.06 -4.94
N CYS A 9 -0.10 8.71 -3.81
CA CYS A 9 -0.49 8.24 -2.49
C CYS A 9 -1.54 9.17 -1.88
N ARG A 10 -2.72 8.65 -1.51
CA ARG A 10 -3.81 9.45 -0.96
C ARG A 10 -4.48 8.78 0.23
N LEU A 11 -4.79 9.58 1.24
CA LEU A 11 -5.66 9.15 2.34
C LEU A 11 -7.12 9.29 1.91
N LEU A 12 -7.88 8.20 2.05
CA LEU A 12 -9.30 8.15 1.73
C LEU A 12 -10.10 7.77 2.98
N PRO A 13 -11.29 8.33 3.20
CA PRO A 13 -12.16 7.89 4.28
C PRO A 13 -12.60 6.45 4.06
N ASP A 14 -12.75 5.68 5.13
CA ASP A 14 -13.35 4.35 5.11
C ASP A 14 -14.73 4.36 4.39
N PRO A 15 -15.01 3.42 3.48
CA PRO A 15 -16.24 3.46 2.69
C PRO A 15 -17.48 3.05 3.48
N THR A 16 -17.31 2.49 4.68
CA THR A 16 -18.40 2.09 5.58
C THR A 16 -18.69 3.15 6.65
N GLY A 17 -17.94 4.26 6.66
CA GLY A 17 -18.11 5.37 7.59
C GLY A 17 -17.38 5.20 8.93
N ASN A 18 -16.48 4.21 9.05
CA ASN A 18 -15.61 4.13 10.22
C ASN A 18 -14.71 5.38 10.30
N PRO A 19 -14.34 5.85 11.51
CA PRO A 19 -13.45 7.00 11.70
C PRO A 19 -11.98 6.64 11.42
N LEU A 20 -11.74 5.93 10.33
CA LEU A 20 -10.44 5.46 9.87
C LEU A 20 -10.17 6.01 8.47
N GLN A 21 -8.88 6.17 8.15
CA GLN A 21 -8.42 6.52 6.82
C GLN A 21 -7.64 5.35 6.25
N ARG A 22 -7.91 5.02 4.99
CA ARG A 22 -7.11 4.05 4.22
C ARG A 22 -6.12 4.80 3.35
N LEU A 23 -4.92 4.25 3.19
CA LEU A 23 -3.92 4.77 2.26
C LEU A 23 -4.10 4.06 0.91
N ARG A 24 -4.53 4.80 -0.10
CA ARG A 24 -4.49 4.37 -1.49
C ARG A 24 -3.10 4.62 -2.06
N VAL A 25 -2.49 3.59 -2.63
CA VAL A 25 -1.23 3.68 -3.37
C VAL A 25 -1.48 3.29 -4.82
N ARG A 26 -1.18 4.21 -5.73
CA ARG A 26 -1.34 4.02 -7.17
C ARG A 26 0.00 4.29 -7.87
N PRO A 27 0.62 3.27 -8.49
CA PRO A 27 1.73 3.53 -9.39
C PRO A 27 1.32 4.43 -10.56
N LEU A 28 2.17 5.40 -10.87
CA LEU A 28 2.02 6.29 -12.02
C LEU A 28 2.44 5.57 -13.30
N LYS A 29 2.05 6.11 -14.45
CA LYS A 29 2.31 5.48 -15.75
C LYS A 29 3.79 5.23 -16.05
N HIS A 30 4.68 6.05 -15.49
CA HIS A 30 6.14 5.93 -15.64
C HIS A 30 6.80 5.13 -14.52
N SER A 31 6.02 4.60 -13.56
CA SER A 31 6.56 3.75 -12.51
C SER A 31 7.03 2.42 -13.08
N ALA A 32 8.09 1.88 -12.48
CA ALA A 32 8.52 0.51 -12.70
C ALA A 32 7.63 -0.52 -11.96
N TRP A 33 6.66 -0.05 -11.18
CA TRP A 33 5.73 -0.87 -10.42
C TRP A 33 4.35 -0.85 -11.08
N THR A 34 3.69 -2.01 -11.10
CA THR A 34 2.24 -2.09 -11.23
C THR A 34 1.60 -2.27 -9.85
N ALA A 35 0.28 -2.04 -9.74
CA ALA A 35 -0.43 -2.30 -8.49
C ALA A 35 -0.36 -3.78 -8.10
N ARG A 36 -0.33 -4.68 -9.08
CA ARG A 36 -0.12 -6.12 -8.87
C ARG A 36 1.27 -6.41 -8.30
N ASP A 37 2.31 -5.83 -8.90
CA ASP A 37 3.69 -6.01 -8.40
C ASP A 37 3.84 -5.57 -6.94
N LEU A 38 3.20 -4.44 -6.57
CA LEU A 38 3.21 -3.97 -5.19
C LEU A 38 2.48 -4.95 -4.24
N ALA A 39 1.31 -5.46 -4.65
CA ALA A 39 0.56 -6.44 -3.87
C ALA A 39 1.38 -7.73 -3.66
N ASP A 40 2.03 -8.23 -4.72
CA ASP A 40 2.87 -9.42 -4.66
C ASP A 40 4.10 -9.22 -3.78
N ALA A 41 4.78 -8.08 -3.91
CA ALA A 41 5.93 -7.75 -3.09
C ALA A 41 5.57 -7.61 -1.59
N LEU A 42 4.40 -7.04 -1.28
CA LEU A 42 3.89 -6.95 0.09
C LEU A 42 3.56 -8.34 0.65
N ALA A 43 2.96 -9.23 -0.16
CA ALA A 43 2.60 -10.58 0.27
C ALA A 43 3.82 -11.49 0.53
N ILE A 44 4.92 -11.29 -0.20
CA ILE A 44 6.16 -12.09 -0.07
C ILE A 44 7.10 -11.53 1.00
N GLY A 45 6.96 -10.26 1.40
CA GLY A 45 7.82 -9.66 2.42
C GLY A 45 7.61 -10.22 3.82
N ASP A 46 8.45 -9.79 4.76
CA ASP A 46 8.42 -10.23 6.17
C ASP A 46 8.29 -9.02 7.12
N PRO A 47 7.17 -8.87 7.85
CA PRO A 47 5.99 -9.75 7.85
C PRO A 47 5.19 -9.62 6.55
N PRO A 48 4.38 -10.61 6.13
CA PRO A 48 3.57 -10.48 4.93
C PRO A 48 2.42 -9.50 5.14
N VAL A 49 2.17 -8.64 4.15
CA VAL A 49 1.05 -7.69 4.14
C VAL A 49 0.11 -8.03 2.99
N MET A 50 -1.11 -8.43 3.35
CA MET A 50 -2.14 -8.81 2.38
C MET A 50 -3.04 -7.63 2.05
N VAL A 51 -3.23 -7.39 0.75
CA VAL A 51 -4.20 -6.41 0.23
C VAL A 51 -5.27 -7.12 -0.58
N ARG A 52 -6.36 -6.41 -0.92
CA ARG A 52 -7.46 -7.02 -1.68
C ARG A 52 -7.09 -7.13 -3.15
N ASP A 53 -7.04 -8.36 -3.65
CA ASP A 53 -6.58 -8.69 -5.01
C ASP A 53 -7.29 -7.88 -6.11
N TYR A 54 -8.62 -7.79 -6.10
CA TYR A 54 -9.38 -7.07 -7.14
C TYR A 54 -9.00 -5.58 -7.31
N GLN A 55 -8.37 -4.96 -6.30
CA GLN A 55 -7.94 -3.56 -6.40
C GLN A 55 -6.79 -3.41 -7.40
N THR A 56 -5.96 -4.44 -7.56
CA THR A 56 -4.83 -4.41 -8.50
C THR A 56 -5.31 -4.25 -9.94
N ASP A 57 -6.47 -4.82 -10.27
CA ASP A 57 -7.12 -4.65 -11.58
C ASP A 57 -7.59 -3.20 -11.82
N LEU A 58 -7.83 -2.45 -10.75
CA LEU A 58 -8.16 -1.02 -10.78
C LEU A 58 -6.90 -0.12 -10.72
N GLY A 59 -5.71 -0.69 -10.84
CA GLY A 59 -4.44 0.01 -10.86
C GLY A 59 -4.05 0.65 -9.53
N HIS A 60 -4.54 0.16 -8.39
CA HIS A 60 -4.12 0.63 -7.07
C HIS A 60 -4.22 -0.45 -6.01
N ILE A 61 -3.63 -0.21 -4.84
CA ILE A 61 -3.87 -0.99 -3.64
C ILE A 61 -4.37 -0.04 -2.54
N ASP A 62 -5.24 -0.52 -1.65
CA ASP A 62 -5.61 0.20 -0.45
C ASP A 62 -5.04 -0.51 0.79
N LEU A 63 -4.26 0.21 1.59
CA LEU A 63 -3.82 -0.22 2.91
C LEU A 63 -4.81 0.29 3.96
N ASP A 64 -5.55 -0.64 4.55
CA ASP A 64 -6.63 -0.37 5.50
C ASP A 64 -6.18 -0.73 6.93
N PRO A 65 -6.19 0.22 7.88
CA PRO A 65 -5.75 -0.03 9.24
C PRO A 65 -6.77 -0.79 10.10
N CYS A 66 -7.99 -1.07 9.61
CA CYS A 66 -9.07 -1.62 10.43
C CYS A 66 -8.76 -2.94 11.13
N ASN A 67 -7.85 -3.75 10.57
CA ASN A 67 -7.42 -5.04 11.12
C ASN A 67 -6.03 -4.98 11.79
N LEU A 68 -5.43 -3.80 11.96
CA LEU A 68 -4.10 -3.66 12.52
C LEU A 68 -4.14 -3.52 14.05
N HIS A 69 -3.26 -4.22 14.73
CA HIS A 69 -2.96 -4.05 16.15
C HIS A 69 -1.98 -2.89 16.38
N ALA A 70 -1.83 -2.49 17.65
CA ALA A 70 -0.91 -1.43 18.03
C ALA A 70 0.53 -1.74 17.56
N GLY A 71 1.11 -0.80 16.80
CA GLY A 71 2.47 -0.92 16.24
C GLY A 71 2.55 -1.59 14.87
N GLU A 72 1.47 -2.20 14.36
CA GLU A 72 1.52 -2.87 13.05
C GLU A 72 1.48 -1.90 11.88
N ALA A 73 0.81 -0.76 12.02
CA ALA A 73 0.81 0.29 10.99
C ALA A 73 2.24 0.74 10.63
N GLN A 74 3.13 0.84 11.62
CA GLN A 74 4.54 1.17 11.42
C GLN A 74 5.29 0.06 10.67
N LYS A 75 4.97 -1.21 10.94
CA LYS A 75 5.56 -2.35 10.23
C LYS A 75 5.13 -2.36 8.76
N VAL A 76 3.83 -2.18 8.49
CA VAL A 76 3.28 -2.07 7.14
C VAL A 76 3.95 -0.91 6.38
N ALA A 77 4.06 0.26 7.01
CA ALA A 77 4.70 1.42 6.39
C ALA A 77 6.20 1.18 6.11
N ALA A 78 6.93 0.58 7.06
CA ALA A 78 8.34 0.25 6.88
C ALA A 78 8.55 -0.75 5.73
N GLN A 79 7.70 -1.76 5.62
CA GLN A 79 7.76 -2.73 4.55
C GLN A 79 7.44 -2.12 3.19
N LEU A 80 6.41 -1.27 3.09
CA LEU A 80 6.12 -0.55 1.85
C LEU A 80 7.33 0.28 1.40
N VAL A 81 7.95 1.01 2.33
CA VAL A 81 9.17 1.79 2.03
C VAL A 81 10.32 0.88 1.58
N ALA A 82 10.55 -0.24 2.26
CA ALA A 82 11.61 -1.19 1.90
C ALA A 82 11.41 -1.78 0.50
N ILE A 83 10.17 -2.16 0.15
CA ILE A 83 9.81 -2.65 -1.19
C ILE A 83 10.11 -1.58 -2.23
N LEU A 84 9.66 -0.36 -2.01
CA LEU A 84 9.84 0.74 -2.96
C LEU A 84 11.31 1.16 -3.13
N GLN A 85 12.16 0.88 -2.14
CA GLN A 85 13.61 1.12 -2.20
C GLN A 85 14.41 -0.07 -2.77
N SER A 86 13.80 -1.24 -2.90
CA SER A 86 14.45 -2.45 -3.40
C SER A 86 14.61 -2.49 -4.93
N ARG A 87 14.03 -1.51 -5.63
CA ARG A 87 14.15 -1.30 -7.08
C ARG A 87 14.68 0.09 -7.38
#